data_AF-A0A291GLR2-F1
#
_entry.id   AF-A0A291GLR2-F1
#
_cell.length_a   1.000
_cell.length_b   1.000
_cell.length_c   1.000
_cell.angle_alpha   90.00
_cell.angle_beta   90.00
_cell.angle_gamma   90.00
#
_symmetry.space_group_name_H-M   'P 1'
#
loop_
_entity.id
_entity.type
_entity.pdbx_description
1 polymer ?
#
loop_
_entity_poly.entity_id
_entity_poly.type
_entity_poly.pdbx_seq_one_letter_code
_entity_poly.pdbx_strand_id
1 'polypeptide(L)'
;MSTPPQRVHDATRRLLDLLEHGESLSPEAIELRCELAEATAEAGHLDDSYYQVEELLKDARREHGPDHPAVARAVAAVEAVREIGMRAADTAD
;
A
#
# COMPACT_ATOMS: atom_id res chain seq x y z
N MET A 1 0.28 10.76 17.00
CA MET A 1 0.01 10.23 15.64
C MET A 1 1.16 10.69 14.77
N SER A 2 1.84 9.77 14.07
CA SER A 2 2.91 10.12 13.13
C SER A 2 2.33 10.88 11.93
N THR A 3 3.08 11.81 11.35
CA THR A 3 2.64 12.53 10.15
C THR A 3 2.70 11.62 8.91
N PRO A 4 1.96 11.90 7.83
CA PRO A 4 2.00 11.07 6.62
C PRO A 4 3.42 10.86 6.06
N PRO A 5 4.28 11.89 5.97
CA PRO A 5 5.69 11.69 5.55
C PRO A 5 6.49 10.78 6.49
N GLN A 6 6.23 10.84 7.80
CA GLN A 6 6.88 9.94 8.77
C GLN A 6 6.43 8.49 8.57
N ARG A 7 5.13 8.26 8.30
CA ARG A 7 4.63 6.91 8.02
C ARG A 7 5.24 6.33 6.75
N VAL A 8 5.36 7.13 5.67
CA VAL A 8 6.05 6.70 4.43
C VAL A 8 7.48 6.29 4.72
N HIS A 9 8.21 7.11 5.48
CA HIS A 9 9.60 6.82 5.83
C HIS A 9 9.73 5.53 6.65
N ASP A 10 8.91 5.37 7.69
CA ASP A 10 8.91 4.21 8.57
C ASP A 10 8.55 2.93 7.81
N ALA A 11 7.52 2.97 6.97
CA ALA A 11 7.09 1.83 6.17
C ALA A 11 8.13 1.45 5.11
N THR A 12 8.75 2.44 4.46
CA THR A 12 9.84 2.20 3.50
C THR A 12 11.02 1.50 4.18
N ARG A 13 11.43 1.98 5.36
CA ARG A 13 12.53 1.37 6.12
C ARG A 13 12.23 -0.09 6.47
N ARG A 14 11.03 -0.38 7.00
CA ARG A 14 10.62 -1.76 7.34
C ARG A 14 10.56 -2.66 6.12
N LEU A 15 10.07 -2.13 4.99
CA LEU A 15 10.00 -2.89 3.74
C LEU A 15 11.40 -3.24 3.23
N LEU A 16 12.35 -2.32 3.28
CA LEU A 16 13.73 -2.59 2.89
C LEU A 16 14.36 -3.69 3.77
N ASP A 17 14.16 -3.62 5.09
CA ASP A 17 14.63 -4.64 6.03
C ASP A 17 14.02 -6.03 5.70
N LEU A 18 12.74 -6.09 5.32
CA LEU A 18 12.05 -7.33 4.92
C LEU A 18 12.50 -7.86 3.55
N LEU A 19 12.73 -6.97 2.58
CA LEU A 19 13.17 -7.33 1.23
C LEU A 19 14.60 -7.87 1.21
N GLU A 20 15.46 -7.45 2.14
CA GLU A 20 16.78 -8.06 2.35
C GLU A 20 16.70 -9.57 2.67
N HIS A 21 15.56 -10.04 3.18
CA HIS A 21 15.33 -11.44 3.54
C HIS A 21 14.57 -12.25 2.47
N GLY A 22 14.19 -11.62 1.36
CA GLY A 22 13.76 -12.31 0.13
C GLY A 22 12.26 -12.63 -0.02
N GLU A 23 11.40 -12.31 0.95
CA GLU A 23 9.95 -12.58 0.83
C GLU A 23 9.15 -11.28 0.63
N SER A 24 9.21 -10.75 -0.60
CA SER A 24 8.49 -9.52 -0.99
C SER A 24 6.96 -9.65 -1.01
N LEU A 25 6.44 -10.87 -0.85
CA LEU A 25 5.03 -11.23 -0.86
C LEU A 25 4.61 -12.03 0.37
N SER A 26 5.39 -12.05 1.45
CA SER A 26 4.87 -12.58 2.72
C SER A 26 3.65 -11.77 3.17
N PRO A 27 2.74 -12.32 4.00
CA PRO A 27 1.60 -11.56 4.50
C PRO A 27 2.00 -10.26 5.20
N GLU A 28 3.11 -10.28 5.96
CA GLU A 28 3.69 -9.10 6.62
C GLU A 28 4.22 -8.06 5.61
N ALA A 29 4.92 -8.52 4.56
CA ALA A 29 5.38 -7.62 3.51
C ALA A 29 4.22 -6.98 2.75
N ILE A 30 3.15 -7.74 2.47
CA ILE A 30 1.94 -7.21 1.83
C ILE A 30 1.27 -6.16 2.72
N GLU A 31 1.15 -6.41 4.02
CA GLU A 31 0.59 -5.45 4.98
C GLU A 31 1.37 -4.13 4.99
N LEU A 32 2.69 -4.19 5.13
CA LEU A 32 3.55 -3.00 5.13
C LEU A 32 3.51 -2.23 3.81
N ARG A 33 3.44 -2.93 2.67
CA ARG A 33 3.31 -2.29 1.35
C ARG A 33 1.96 -1.61 1.16
N CYS A 34 0.89 -2.17 1.73
CA CYS A 34 -0.41 -1.52 1.76
C CYS A 34 -0.37 -0.23 2.60
N GLU A 35 0.21 -0.29 3.80
CA GLU A 35 0.38 0.89 4.66
C GLU A 35 1.22 1.97 3.97
N LEU A 36 2.28 1.58 3.26
CA LEU A 36 3.11 2.49 2.49
C LEU A 36 2.30 3.17 1.39
N ALA A 37 1.50 2.42 0.63
CA ALA A 37 0.67 2.98 -0.43
C ALA A 37 -0.36 3.97 0.14
N GLU A 38 -1.06 3.61 1.21
CA GLU A 38 -2.02 4.49 1.89
C GLU A 38 -1.35 5.79 2.38
N ALA A 39 -0.20 5.69 3.06
CA ALA A 39 0.55 6.85 3.53
C ALA A 39 1.08 7.72 2.37
N THR A 40 1.46 7.09 1.25
CA THR A 40 1.90 7.78 0.04
C THR A 40 0.76 8.57 -0.60
N ALA A 41 -0.45 8.00 -0.65
CA ALA A 41 -1.64 8.70 -1.10
C ALA A 41 -1.99 9.89 -0.19
N GLU A 42 -1.96 9.70 1.14
CA GLU A 42 -2.19 10.77 2.11
C GLU A 42 -1.15 11.90 2.01
N ALA A 43 0.08 11.59 1.59
CA ALA A 43 1.12 12.57 1.33
C ALA A 43 0.95 13.32 -0.01
N GLY A 44 -0.10 13.02 -0.78
CA GLY A 44 -0.42 13.67 -2.05
C GLY A 44 0.18 12.99 -3.29
N HIS A 45 0.89 11.89 -3.12
CA HIS A 45 1.51 11.12 -4.21
C HIS A 45 0.54 10.05 -4.73
N LEU A 46 -0.62 10.49 -5.24
CA LEU A 46 -1.72 9.60 -5.61
C LEU A 46 -1.36 8.63 -6.74
N ASP A 47 -0.77 9.12 -7.83
CA ASP A 47 -0.43 8.29 -8.99
C ASP A 47 0.53 7.15 -8.63
N ASP A 48 1.57 7.47 -7.84
CA ASP A 48 2.53 6.50 -7.35
C ASP A 48 1.87 5.46 -6.43
N SER A 49 0.97 5.92 -5.54
CA SER A 49 0.25 5.04 -4.63
C SER A 49 -0.67 4.06 -5.38
N TYR A 50 -1.41 4.56 -6.38
CA TYR A 50 -2.26 3.72 -7.23
C TYR A 50 -1.45 2.63 -7.92
N TYR A 51 -0.36 3.01 -8.58
CA TYR A 51 0.50 2.05 -9.28
C TYR A 51 1.05 0.98 -8.32
N GLN A 52 1.50 1.38 -7.13
CA GLN A 52 2.06 0.46 -6.14
C GLN A 52 1.04 -0.56 -5.63
N VAL A 53 -0.19 -0.11 -5.31
CA VAL A 53 -1.21 -0.97 -4.71
C VAL A 53 -1.86 -1.90 -5.75
N GLU A 54 -1.96 -1.48 -7.01
CA GLU A 54 -2.49 -2.33 -8.09
C GLU A 54 -1.53 -3.47 -8.46
N GLU A 55 -0.23 -3.18 -8.61
CA GLU A 55 0.75 -4.25 -8.87
C GLU A 55 0.89 -5.18 -7.64
N LEU A 56 0.83 -4.64 -6.42
CA LEU A 56 0.81 -5.47 -5.20
C LEU A 56 -0.37 -6.45 -5.18
N LEU A 57 -1.58 -5.98 -5.51
CA LEU A 57 -2.77 -6.84 -5.55
C LEU A 57 -2.62 -7.95 -6.59
N LYS A 58 -2.07 -7.63 -7.76
CA LYS A 58 -1.83 -8.60 -8.84
C LYS A 58 -0.82 -9.66 -8.42
N ASP A 59 0.29 -9.27 -7.81
CA ASP A 59 1.31 -10.20 -7.32
C ASP A 59 0.79 -11.05 -6.14
N ALA A 60 0.07 -10.43 -5.19
CA ALA A 60 -0.53 -11.15 -4.06
C ALA A 60 -1.55 -12.20 -4.53
N ARG A 61 -2.37 -11.89 -5.54
CA ARG A 61 -3.30 -12.85 -6.15
C ARG A 61 -2.60 -14.00 -6.85
N ARG A 62 -1.48 -13.74 -7.54
CA ARG A 62 -0.69 -14.77 -8.22
C ARG A 62 -0.06 -15.73 -7.22
N GLU A 63 0.45 -15.21 -6.10
CA GLU A 63 1.17 -16.00 -5.10
C GLU A 63 0.23 -16.79 -4.19
N HIS A 64 -0.77 -16.12 -3.60
CA HIS A 64 -1.58 -16.70 -2.51
C HIS A 64 -2.96 -17.19 -2.94
N GLY A 65 -3.42 -16.80 -4.12
CA GLY A 65 -4.78 -17.06 -4.57
C GLY A 65 -5.82 -16.08 -3.99
N PRO A 66 -7.01 -15.99 -4.62
CA PRO A 66 -7.98 -14.91 -4.39
C PRO A 66 -8.63 -14.90 -3.00
N ASP A 67 -8.72 -16.05 -2.33
CA ASP A 67 -9.39 -16.19 -1.02
C ASP A 67 -8.44 -15.97 0.17
N HIS A 68 -7.17 -15.65 -0.08
CA HIS A 68 -6.18 -15.48 0.97
C HIS A 68 -6.34 -14.13 1.71
N PRO A 69 -6.20 -14.08 3.04
CA PRO A 69 -6.30 -12.84 3.82
C PRO A 69 -5.37 -11.72 3.33
N ALA A 70 -4.17 -12.05 2.85
CA ALA A 70 -3.23 -11.07 2.30
C ALA A 70 -3.76 -10.40 1.01
N VAL A 71 -4.50 -11.15 0.18
CA VAL A 71 -5.17 -10.59 -1.00
C VAL A 71 -6.32 -9.68 -0.58
N ALA A 72 -7.11 -10.08 0.43
CA ALA A 72 -8.17 -9.24 0.97
C ALA A 72 -7.62 -7.91 1.52
N ARG A 73 -6.47 -7.93 2.20
CA ARG A 73 -5.77 -6.72 2.67
C ARG A 73 -5.34 -5.81 1.53
N ALA A 74 -4.79 -6.38 0.45
CA ALA A 74 -4.40 -5.63 -0.75
C ALA A 74 -5.61 -5.01 -1.46
N VAL A 75 -6.75 -5.71 -1.53
CA VAL A 75 -8.00 -5.14 -2.07
C VAL A 75 -8.46 -3.94 -1.24
N ALA A 76 -8.48 -4.07 0.10
CA ALA A 76 -8.85 -2.96 0.98
C ALA A 76 -7.92 -1.75 0.81
N ALA A 77 -6.63 -1.97 0.56
CA ALA A 77 -5.68 -0.89 0.28
C ALA A 77 -6.00 -0.16 -1.03
N VAL A 78 -6.38 -0.89 -2.09
CA VAL A 78 -6.81 -0.27 -3.36
C VAL A 78 -8.01 0.65 -3.12
N GLU A 79 -8.99 0.20 -2.34
CA GLU A 79 -10.17 0.99 -2.01
C GLU A 79 -9.81 2.23 -1.18
N ALA A 80 -8.96 2.08 -0.16
CA ALA A 80 -8.50 3.20 0.66
C ALA A 80 -7.78 4.27 -0.17
N VAL A 81 -6.87 3.88 -1.05
CA VAL A 81 -6.15 4.80 -1.95
C VAL A 81 -7.14 5.51 -2.89
N ARG A 82 -8.15 4.79 -3.41
CA ARG A 82 -9.22 5.39 -4.22
C ARG A 82 -9.99 6.46 -3.46
N GLU A 83 -10.39 6.17 -2.23
CA GLU A 83 -11.11 7.13 -1.40
C GLU A 83 -10.30 8.38 -1.06
N ILE A 84 -8.99 8.22 -0.77
CA ILE A 84 -8.10 9.35 -0.52
C ILE A 84 -8.02 10.24 -1.77
N GLY A 85 -7.88 9.63 -2.94
CA GLY A 85 -7.85 10.36 -4.22
C GLY A 85 -9.15 11.11 -4.51
N MET A 86 -10.31 10.49 -4.26
CA MET A 86 -11.61 11.17 -4.42
C MET A 86 -11.76 12.36 -3.48
N ARG A 87 -11.39 12.21 -2.20
CA ARG A 87 -11.44 13.32 -1.22
C ARG A 87 -10.52 14.47 -1.62
N ALA A 88 -9.32 14.18 -2.14
CA ALA A 88 -8.39 15.19 -2.59
C ALA A 88 -8.94 15.98 -3.80
N ALA A 89 -9.64 15.30 -4.72
CA ALA A 89 -10.30 15.95 -5.85
C ALA A 89 -11.44 16.88 -5.41
N ASP A 90 -12.27 16.45 -4.46
CA ASP A 90 -13.37 17.25 -3.90
C ASP A 90 -12.89 18.52 -3.18
N THR A 91 -11.66 18.52 -2.64
CA THR A 91 -11.06 19.70 -1.96
C THR A 91 -10.36 20.68 -2.92
N ALA A 92 -10.19 20.32 -4.18
CA ALA A 92 -9.50 21.13 -5.18
C ALA A 92 -10.46 22.00 -6.03
N ASP A 93 -11.77 21.80 -5.88
CA ASP A 93 -12.88 22.58 -6.48
C ASP A 93 -13.32 23.71 -5.53
#